data_AF-A0A7J4NDH7-F1
#
_entry.id   AF-A0A7J4NDH7-F1
#
_cell.length_a   1.000
_cell.length_b   1.000
_cell.length_c   1.000
_cell.angle_alpha   90.00
_cell.angle_beta   90.00
_cell.angle_gamma   90.00
#
_symmetry.space_group_name_H-M   'P 1'
#
loop_
_entity.id
_entity.type
_entity.pdbx_description
1 polymer ?
#
loop_
_entity_poly.entity_id
_entity_poly.type
_entity_poly.pdbx_seq_one_letter_code
_entity_poly.pdbx_strand_id
1 'polypeptide(L)'
;MPEADLVWSPTILDDPEGGRIILWPHLPCVRMSNELRTREHWDGVAFIASSDELEIWIEEEKQDLESPGVHVAAAMASGTTLGRLLDDLKTLDVDGPSIPEPEPLRLLHHAKNARGGLPIFALEPTTEDEMWMEWLTCAADAQVTLSSLIAGISVGRRWKKQRSAAIERVAQSRYVDVELGAAAASSAAWWMEECRGLDEALIAQRATRIVARMRGALAELREGRVDDSDSRGPSLLVPVHQPRLPALAAAFEGWPDVESIVAVTIKE
;
A
#
# COMPACT_ATOMS: atom_id res chain seq x y z
N MET A 1 -8.52 -5.37 25.76
CA MET A 1 -8.67 -4.54 24.56
C MET A 1 -8.00 -5.28 23.42
N PRO A 2 -8.57 -5.32 22.20
CA PRO A 2 -7.82 -5.81 21.05
C PRO A 2 -6.56 -4.97 20.88
N GLU A 3 -5.47 -5.60 20.45
CA GLU A 3 -4.20 -4.94 20.17
C GLU A 3 -4.37 -3.96 19.00
N ALA A 4 -3.73 -2.79 19.08
CA ALA A 4 -3.79 -1.79 18.01
C ALA A 4 -3.12 -2.34 16.74
N ASP A 5 -3.86 -2.38 15.64
CA ASP A 5 -3.39 -2.96 14.36
C ASP A 5 -3.06 -1.89 13.29
N LEU A 6 -3.42 -0.62 13.55
CA LEU A 6 -2.98 0.53 12.77
C LEU A 6 -1.66 1.06 13.36
N VAL A 7 -0.58 0.34 13.05
CA VAL A 7 0.76 0.55 13.60
C VAL A 7 1.60 1.52 12.75
N TRP A 8 2.54 2.23 13.39
CA TRP A 8 3.39 3.24 12.75
C TRP A 8 4.81 2.76 12.46
N SER A 9 5.27 1.72 13.16
CA SER A 9 6.61 1.19 13.00
C SER A 9 6.63 0.11 11.92
N PRO A 10 7.75 -0.05 11.18
CA PRO A 10 7.89 -1.13 10.22
C PRO A 10 7.76 -2.51 10.89
N THR A 11 7.13 -3.44 10.19
CA THR A 11 7.18 -4.88 10.52
C THR A 11 8.30 -5.50 9.71
N ILE A 12 9.26 -6.14 10.40
CA ILE A 12 10.40 -6.80 9.78
C ILE A 12 10.17 -8.31 9.86
N LEU A 13 10.25 -8.98 8.71
CA LEU A 13 10.01 -10.41 8.56
C LEU A 13 11.24 -11.06 7.96
N ASP A 14 11.81 -12.05 8.64
CA ASP A 14 12.93 -12.84 8.12
C ASP A 14 12.38 -13.98 7.25
N ASP A 15 12.72 -13.98 5.96
CA ASP A 15 12.23 -15.01 5.03
C ASP A 15 12.92 -16.35 5.31
N PRO A 16 12.19 -17.48 5.31
CA PRO A 16 12.77 -18.82 5.53
C PRO A 16 13.88 -19.19 4.53
N GLU A 17 13.88 -18.60 3.33
CA GLU A 17 14.90 -18.79 2.30
C GLU A 17 16.02 -17.74 2.36
N GLY A 18 16.02 -16.90 3.40
CA GLY A 18 17.05 -15.89 3.67
C GLY A 18 16.69 -14.49 3.14
N GLY A 19 17.27 -13.47 3.77
CA GLY A 19 16.88 -12.08 3.55
C GLY A 19 15.71 -11.65 4.44
N ARG A 20 15.32 -10.38 4.34
CA ARG A 20 14.24 -9.80 5.14
C ARG A 20 13.31 -8.93 4.30
N ILE A 21 12.03 -8.95 4.66
CA ILE A 21 10.99 -8.09 4.11
C ILE A 21 10.63 -7.05 5.17
N ILE A 22 10.68 -5.78 4.79
CA ILE A 22 10.39 -4.63 5.66
C ILE A 22 9.07 -4.04 5.18
N LEU A 23 7.97 -4.39 5.85
CA LEU A 23 6.67 -3.78 5.61
C LEU A 23 6.62 -2.44 6.33
N TRP A 24 6.65 -1.34 5.59
CA TRP A 24 6.62 0.00 6.18
C TRP A 24 5.22 0.62 6.05
N PRO A 25 4.49 0.82 7.17
CA PRO A 25 3.18 1.48 7.14
C PRO A 25 3.29 2.95 6.77
N HIS A 26 2.44 3.38 5.85
CA HIS A 26 2.16 4.80 5.62
C HIS A 26 0.66 5.03 5.45
N LEU A 27 0.25 6.30 5.51
CA LEU A 27 -1.12 6.69 5.17
C LEU A 27 -1.23 6.99 3.67
N PRO A 28 -2.34 6.59 3.02
CA PRO A 28 -2.60 6.95 1.63
C PRO A 28 -2.67 8.46 1.46
N CYS A 29 -2.04 8.98 0.39
CA CYS A 29 -2.09 10.41 0.00
C CYS A 29 -1.54 11.41 1.05
N VAL A 30 -0.85 10.96 2.09
CA VAL A 30 -0.29 11.83 3.15
C VAL A 30 1.22 11.68 3.18
N ARG A 31 1.93 12.81 3.30
CA ARG A 31 3.38 12.83 3.49
C ARG A 31 3.69 12.52 4.95
N MET A 32 4.47 11.46 5.17
CA MET A 32 4.86 11.01 6.50
C MET A 32 6.05 11.83 7.00
N SER A 33 6.07 12.14 8.30
CA SER A 33 7.21 12.81 8.93
C SER A 33 8.47 11.92 8.92
N ASN A 34 9.65 12.54 9.02
CA ASN A 34 10.92 11.81 9.01
C ASN A 34 11.05 10.83 10.18
N GLU A 35 10.38 11.10 11.29
CA GLU A 35 10.37 10.27 12.49
C GLU A 35 9.61 8.96 12.30
N LEU A 36 8.61 8.96 11.41
CA LEU A 36 7.77 7.81 11.07
C LEU A 36 8.28 7.02 9.86
N ARG A 37 9.23 7.58 9.09
CA ARG A 37 9.89 6.85 8.00
C ARG A 37 10.85 5.80 8.55
N THR A 38 10.90 4.65 7.88
CA THR A 38 11.85 3.58 8.23
C THR A 38 13.30 4.08 8.13
N ARG A 39 14.13 3.67 9.09
CA ARG A 39 15.59 3.89 9.06
C ARG A 39 16.36 2.62 8.67
N GLU A 40 15.64 1.54 8.38
CA GLU A 40 16.25 0.29 7.95
C GLU A 40 16.93 0.44 6.59
N HIS A 41 18.09 -0.19 6.46
CA HIS A 41 18.73 -0.38 5.16
C HIS A 41 17.92 -1.34 4.30
N TRP A 42 17.76 -1.02 3.02
CA TRP A 42 17.09 -1.86 2.04
C TRP A 42 17.87 -1.88 0.72
N ASP A 43 17.80 -3.03 0.05
CA ASP A 43 18.53 -3.36 -1.18
C ASP A 43 17.65 -3.31 -2.43
N GLY A 44 16.33 -3.28 -2.25
CA GLY A 44 15.33 -3.11 -3.31
C GLY A 44 14.00 -2.65 -2.74
N VAL A 45 13.12 -2.16 -3.59
CA VAL A 45 11.78 -1.70 -3.21
C VAL A 45 10.71 -2.42 -4.04
N ALA A 46 9.65 -2.87 -3.39
CA ALA A 46 8.50 -3.48 -4.05
C ALA A 46 7.22 -2.70 -3.72
N PHE A 47 6.46 -2.35 -4.74
CA PHE A 47 5.22 -1.60 -4.59
C PHE A 47 4.02 -2.53 -4.78
N ILE A 48 3.00 -2.36 -3.94
CA ILE A 48 1.70 -3.03 -4.14
C ILE A 48 0.91 -2.25 -5.19
N ALA A 49 1.41 -2.36 -6.42
CA ALA A 49 0.91 -1.78 -7.66
C ALA A 49 1.40 -2.66 -8.82
N SER A 50 0.75 -2.55 -9.97
CA SER A 50 1.19 -3.11 -11.24
C SER A 50 2.30 -2.27 -11.86
N SER A 51 3.02 -2.80 -12.85
CA SER A 51 4.03 -2.04 -13.59
C SER A 51 3.44 -0.80 -14.26
N ASP A 52 2.21 -0.93 -14.78
CA ASP A 52 1.53 0.13 -15.52
C ASP A 52 1.13 1.27 -14.57
N GLU A 53 0.71 0.95 -13.35
CA GLU A 53 0.43 1.95 -12.32
C GLU A 53 1.69 2.74 -11.91
N LEU A 54 2.85 2.09 -11.86
CA LEU A 54 4.10 2.79 -11.58
C LEU A 54 4.48 3.77 -12.70
N GLU A 55 4.20 3.44 -13.95
CA GLU A 55 4.36 4.38 -15.09
C GLU A 55 3.34 5.53 -15.00
N ILE A 56 2.10 5.24 -14.62
CA ILE A 56 1.05 6.25 -14.40
C ILE A 56 1.48 7.24 -13.33
N TRP A 57 2.07 6.82 -12.21
CA TRP A 57 2.52 7.75 -11.16
C TRP A 57 3.53 8.78 -11.65
N ILE A 58 4.43 8.40 -12.57
CA ILE A 58 5.40 9.33 -13.15
C ILE A 58 4.71 10.35 -14.06
N GLU A 59 3.69 9.92 -14.80
CA GLU A 59 2.89 10.80 -15.64
C GLU A 59 2.01 11.74 -14.81
N GLU A 60 1.38 11.24 -13.75
CA GLU A 60 0.62 12.05 -12.80
C GLU A 60 1.51 13.09 -12.10
N GLU A 61 2.76 12.74 -11.76
CA GLU A 61 3.70 13.73 -11.21
C GLU A 61 3.99 14.86 -12.21
N LYS A 62 4.20 14.54 -13.49
CA LYS A 62 4.41 15.56 -14.54
C LYS A 62 3.19 16.48 -14.67
N GLN A 63 2.00 15.89 -14.67
CA GLN A 63 0.74 16.64 -14.77
C GLN A 63 0.47 17.49 -13.52
N ASP A 64 0.82 17.00 -12.33
CA ASP A 64 0.69 17.77 -11.09
C ASP A 64 1.70 18.95 -11.04
N LEU A 65 2.89 18.80 -11.61
CA LEU A 65 3.83 19.91 -11.78
C LEU A 65 3.29 21.01 -12.71
N GLU A 66 2.58 20.62 -13.78
CA GLU A 66 1.96 21.56 -14.72
C GLU A 66 0.69 22.21 -14.14
N SER A 67 -0.09 21.47 -13.35
CA SER A 67 -1.35 21.90 -12.78
C SER A 67 -1.51 21.38 -11.34
N PRO A 68 -0.89 22.03 -10.34
CA PRO A 68 -0.86 21.54 -8.96
C PRO A 68 -2.24 21.25 -8.38
N GLY A 69 -2.41 20.03 -7.86
CA GLY A 69 -3.64 19.55 -7.25
C GLY A 69 -4.72 19.10 -8.23
N VAL A 70 -4.43 19.00 -9.54
CA VAL A 70 -5.41 18.58 -10.55
C VAL A 70 -5.96 17.18 -10.27
N HIS A 71 -5.09 16.24 -9.89
CA HIS A 71 -5.48 14.86 -9.59
C HIS A 71 -6.32 14.78 -8.31
N VAL A 72 -5.94 15.54 -7.27
CA VAL A 72 -6.71 15.64 -6.02
C VAL A 72 -8.11 16.21 -6.31
N ALA A 73 -8.20 17.28 -7.09
CA ALA A 73 -9.48 17.88 -7.47
C ALA A 73 -10.36 16.92 -8.28
N ALA A 74 -9.78 16.21 -9.24
CA ALA A 74 -10.47 15.20 -10.05
C ALA A 74 -10.99 14.03 -9.19
N ALA A 75 -10.16 13.50 -8.29
CA ALA A 75 -10.51 12.41 -7.40
C ALA A 75 -11.61 12.82 -6.40
N MET A 76 -11.55 14.02 -5.82
CA MET A 76 -12.62 14.55 -4.96
C MET A 76 -13.95 14.71 -5.72
N ALA A 77 -13.91 15.15 -6.98
CA ALA A 77 -15.09 15.33 -7.82
C ALA A 77 -15.73 14.01 -8.30
N SER A 78 -15.00 12.90 -8.25
CA SER A 78 -15.47 11.59 -8.77
C SER A 78 -16.58 10.93 -7.95
N GLY A 79 -16.81 11.35 -6.70
CA GLY A 79 -17.78 10.73 -5.79
C GLY A 79 -17.38 9.35 -5.24
N THR A 80 -16.14 8.93 -5.52
CA THR A 80 -15.56 7.66 -5.03
C THR A 80 -15.30 7.67 -3.52
N THR A 81 -14.96 6.51 -2.98
CA THR A 81 -14.46 6.31 -1.62
C THR A 81 -13.11 7.00 -1.41
N LEU A 82 -12.23 7.01 -2.41
CA LEU A 82 -11.00 7.81 -2.39
C LEU A 82 -11.34 9.30 -2.26
N GLY A 83 -12.27 9.84 -3.05
CA GLY A 83 -12.68 11.25 -2.93
C GLY A 83 -13.10 11.65 -1.51
N ARG A 84 -13.84 10.76 -0.81
CA ARG A 84 -14.22 10.97 0.61
C ARG A 84 -13.03 10.94 1.57
N LEU A 85 -12.03 10.09 1.32
CA LEU A 85 -10.79 10.10 2.09
C LEU A 85 -10.08 11.44 1.92
N LEU A 86 -9.94 11.93 0.68
CA LEU A 86 -9.27 13.20 0.40
C LEU A 86 -10.00 14.39 1.07
N ASP A 87 -11.34 14.39 1.07
CA ASP A 87 -12.15 15.37 1.82
C ASP A 87 -11.84 15.36 3.33
N ASP A 88 -11.78 14.16 3.94
CA ASP A 88 -11.43 14.00 5.35
C ASP A 88 -9.99 14.48 5.62
N LEU A 89 -9.02 14.08 4.81
CA LEU A 89 -7.60 14.48 4.95
C LEU A 89 -7.44 16.00 4.85
N LYS A 90 -8.10 16.63 3.87
CA LYS A 90 -8.09 18.09 3.68
C LYS A 90 -8.70 18.83 4.87
N THR A 91 -9.70 18.23 5.52
CA THR A 91 -10.34 18.80 6.72
C THR A 91 -9.47 18.65 7.97
N LEU A 92 -8.63 17.61 8.02
CA LEU A 92 -7.77 17.29 9.16
C LEU A 92 -6.45 18.06 9.18
N ASP A 93 -6.16 18.90 8.18
CA ASP A 93 -4.96 19.74 8.09
C ASP A 93 -3.63 18.97 8.26
N VAL A 94 -3.60 17.72 7.78
CA VAL A 94 -2.38 16.92 7.67
C VAL A 94 -1.56 17.34 6.45
N ASP A 95 -0.30 16.91 6.34
CA ASP A 95 0.54 17.15 5.16
C ASP A 95 0.04 16.30 3.96
N GLY A 96 -1.01 16.79 3.31
CA GLY A 96 -1.77 16.14 2.26
C GLY A 96 -3.19 16.74 2.15
N PRO A 97 -4.08 16.18 1.32
CA PRO A 97 -3.84 15.05 0.41
C PRO A 97 -2.97 15.41 -0.81
N SER A 98 -2.24 14.44 -1.36
CA SER A 98 -1.51 14.57 -2.63
C SER A 98 -1.67 13.32 -3.50
N ILE A 99 -1.78 13.52 -4.82
CA ILE A 99 -1.79 12.48 -5.84
C ILE A 99 -0.82 12.92 -6.96
N PRO A 100 0.17 12.10 -7.37
CA PRO A 100 0.42 10.73 -6.90
C PRO A 100 0.85 10.67 -5.43
N GLU A 101 0.76 9.48 -4.82
CA GLU A 101 1.01 9.35 -3.39
C GLU A 101 2.45 9.72 -3.01
N PRO A 102 2.65 10.59 -2.00
CA PRO A 102 3.95 11.23 -1.77
C PRO A 102 5.02 10.26 -1.26
N GLU A 103 4.65 9.23 -0.48
CA GLU A 103 5.61 8.28 0.05
C GLU A 103 6.04 7.19 -0.95
N PRO A 104 5.13 6.52 -1.67
CA PRO A 104 5.52 5.63 -2.76
C PRO A 104 6.35 6.35 -3.83
N LEU A 105 5.93 7.54 -4.27
CA LEU A 105 6.66 8.32 -5.27
C LEU A 105 8.07 8.70 -4.79
N ARG A 106 8.21 9.12 -3.53
CA ARG A 106 9.53 9.43 -2.94
C ARG A 106 10.45 8.20 -2.94
N LEU A 107 9.94 7.02 -2.60
CA LEU A 107 10.71 5.78 -2.60
C LEU A 107 11.09 5.36 -4.03
N LEU A 108 10.17 5.52 -4.98
CA LEU A 108 10.40 5.25 -6.38
C LEU A 108 11.55 6.11 -6.94
N HIS A 109 11.50 7.43 -6.69
CA HIS A 109 12.59 8.34 -7.05
C HIS A 109 13.90 8.00 -6.36
N HIS A 110 13.86 7.61 -5.08
CA HIS A 110 15.08 7.20 -4.38
C HIS A 110 15.70 5.97 -5.04
N ALA A 111 14.90 4.96 -5.38
CA ALA A 111 15.38 3.75 -6.03
C ALA A 111 15.98 4.03 -7.42
N LYS A 112 15.34 4.91 -8.22
CA LYS A 112 15.87 5.32 -9.53
C LYS A 112 17.18 6.11 -9.42
N ASN A 113 17.29 7.01 -8.44
CA ASN A 113 18.41 7.93 -8.30
C ASN A 113 19.59 7.39 -7.48
N ALA A 114 19.43 6.24 -6.81
CA ALA A 114 20.51 5.58 -6.11
C ALA A 114 21.66 5.22 -7.06
N ARG A 115 22.90 5.24 -6.55
CA ARG A 115 24.08 4.96 -7.38
C ARG A 115 24.05 3.50 -7.87
N GLY A 116 23.83 3.33 -9.17
CA GLY A 116 23.66 2.01 -9.80
C GLY A 116 22.20 1.54 -9.93
N GLY A 117 21.24 2.34 -9.44
CA GLY A 117 19.83 1.97 -9.32
C GLY A 117 19.59 0.93 -8.22
N LEU A 118 18.46 1.02 -7.54
CA LEU A 118 17.95 -0.08 -6.71
C LEU A 118 16.86 -0.82 -7.49
N PRO A 119 16.83 -2.17 -7.47
CA PRO A 119 15.76 -2.93 -8.09
C PRO A 119 14.38 -2.50 -7.58
N ILE A 120 13.45 -2.32 -8.52
CA ILE A 120 12.06 -1.92 -8.27
C ILE A 120 11.18 -3.07 -8.72
N PHE A 121 10.22 -3.47 -7.89
CA PHE A 121 9.31 -4.58 -8.19
C PHE A 121 7.85 -4.14 -8.15
N ALA A 122 7.06 -4.65 -9.09
CA ALA A 122 5.60 -4.50 -9.12
C ALA A 122 4.94 -5.79 -8.58
N LEU A 123 4.28 -5.66 -7.43
CA LEU A 123 3.69 -6.81 -6.75
C LEU A 123 2.30 -7.16 -7.27
N GLU A 124 1.55 -6.24 -7.88
CA GLU A 124 0.30 -6.62 -8.52
C GLU A 124 0.60 -7.17 -9.94
N PRO A 125 0.09 -8.35 -10.31
CA PRO A 125 0.24 -8.87 -11.66
C PRO A 125 -0.35 -7.94 -12.72
N THR A 126 0.14 -8.04 -13.95
CA THR A 126 -0.41 -7.30 -15.10
C THR A 126 -1.74 -7.92 -15.55
N THR A 127 -2.43 -7.25 -16.47
CA THR A 127 -3.68 -7.77 -17.06
C THR A 127 -3.49 -9.03 -17.91
N GLU A 128 -2.25 -9.41 -18.21
CA GLU A 128 -1.92 -10.64 -18.93
C GLU A 128 -1.98 -11.88 -18.02
N ASP A 129 -2.01 -11.68 -16.70
CA ASP A 129 -2.10 -12.77 -15.72
C ASP A 129 -3.55 -13.25 -15.57
N GLU A 130 -3.85 -14.41 -16.15
CA GLU A 130 -5.21 -14.98 -16.17
C GLU A 130 -5.80 -15.19 -14.77
N MET A 131 -4.99 -15.68 -13.82
CA MET A 131 -5.44 -15.92 -12.45
C MET A 131 -5.74 -14.62 -11.70
N TRP A 132 -4.99 -13.55 -11.99
CA TRP A 132 -5.22 -12.23 -11.43
C TRP A 132 -6.47 -11.59 -12.03
N MET A 133 -6.66 -11.73 -13.34
CA MET A 133 -7.87 -11.27 -14.03
C MET A 133 -9.13 -12.01 -13.56
N GLU A 134 -9.03 -13.31 -13.28
CA GLU A 134 -10.10 -14.08 -12.64
C GLU A 134 -10.42 -13.53 -11.25
N TRP A 135 -9.39 -13.28 -10.43
CA TRP A 135 -9.58 -12.64 -9.11
C TRP A 135 -10.25 -11.27 -9.21
N LEU A 136 -9.79 -10.42 -10.14
CA LEU A 136 -10.39 -9.09 -10.39
C LEU A 136 -11.86 -9.20 -10.81
N THR A 137 -12.19 -10.18 -11.64
CA THR A 137 -13.57 -10.47 -12.05
C THR A 137 -14.42 -10.88 -10.85
N CYS A 138 -13.95 -11.83 -10.03
CA CYS A 138 -14.66 -12.25 -8.82
C CYS A 138 -14.83 -11.10 -7.82
N ALA A 139 -13.80 -10.27 -7.65
CA ALA A 139 -13.86 -9.08 -6.80
C ALA A 139 -14.90 -8.08 -7.30
N ALA A 140 -14.94 -7.82 -8.61
CA ALA A 140 -15.93 -6.94 -9.22
C ALA A 140 -17.35 -7.49 -9.05
N ASP A 141 -17.58 -8.78 -9.32
CA ASP A 141 -18.88 -9.43 -9.14
C ASP A 141 -19.36 -9.36 -7.68
N ALA A 142 -18.46 -9.57 -6.72
CA ALA A 142 -18.77 -9.48 -5.29
C ALA A 142 -19.16 -8.06 -4.87
N GLN A 143 -18.57 -7.04 -5.50
CA GLN A 143 -18.88 -5.62 -5.27
C GLN A 143 -20.15 -5.15 -6.00
N VAL A 144 -20.53 -5.77 -7.12
CA VAL A 144 -21.74 -5.47 -7.90
C VAL A 144 -22.92 -6.32 -7.41
N THR A 145 -23.48 -5.96 -6.26
CA THR A 145 -24.77 -6.48 -5.79
C THR A 145 -25.82 -5.37 -5.73
N LEU A 146 -27.10 -5.65 -5.99
CA LEU A 146 -28.17 -4.63 -5.98
C LEU A 146 -28.24 -3.84 -4.65
N SER A 147 -27.76 -4.44 -3.57
CA SER A 147 -27.58 -3.82 -2.25
C SER A 147 -26.43 -2.81 -2.19
N SER A 148 -25.36 -2.97 -2.99
CA SER A 148 -24.21 -2.05 -3.02
C SER A 148 -24.54 -0.70 -3.67
N LEU A 149 -25.46 -0.69 -4.64
CA LEU A 149 -26.06 0.50 -5.26
C LEU A 149 -26.95 1.29 -4.28
N ILE A 150 -27.84 0.62 -3.53
CA ILE A 150 -28.69 1.27 -2.51
C ILE A 150 -27.87 1.72 -1.29
N ALA A 151 -26.81 0.97 -0.94
CA ALA A 151 -25.90 1.31 0.15
C ALA A 151 -25.08 2.59 -0.10
N GLY A 152 -25.11 3.15 -1.33
CA GLY A 152 -24.61 4.48 -1.67
C GLY A 152 -25.25 5.59 -0.83
N ILE A 153 -26.54 5.45 -0.49
CA ILE A 153 -27.32 6.43 0.29
C ILE A 153 -26.85 6.49 1.76
N SER A 154 -26.31 5.39 2.30
CA SER A 154 -25.88 5.29 3.69
C SER A 154 -24.36 5.42 3.89
N VAL A 155 -23.57 5.63 2.83
CA VAL A 155 -22.10 5.72 2.90
C VAL A 155 -21.65 6.71 3.95
N GLY A 156 -22.24 7.92 4.00
CA GLY A 156 -21.84 8.94 4.98
C GLY A 156 -22.05 8.52 6.44
N ARG A 157 -23.13 7.80 6.77
CA ARG A 157 -23.35 7.30 8.14
C ARG A 157 -22.40 6.15 8.47
N ARG A 158 -22.19 5.24 7.51
CA ARG A 158 -21.32 4.08 7.65
C ARG A 158 -19.86 4.49 7.81
N TRP A 159 -19.39 5.40 6.96
CA TRP A 159 -18.06 6.00 7.03
C TRP A 159 -17.78 6.58 8.41
N LYS A 160 -18.68 7.43 8.94
CA LYS A 160 -18.54 8.00 10.29
C LYS A 160 -18.44 6.93 11.37
N LYS A 161 -19.26 5.87 11.27
CA LYS A 161 -19.22 4.74 12.20
C LYS A 161 -17.89 3.97 12.13
N GLN A 162 -17.43 3.63 10.92
CA GLN A 162 -16.17 2.94 10.67
C GLN A 162 -14.97 3.75 11.17
N ARG A 163 -14.92 5.03 10.83
CA ARG A 163 -13.87 5.95 11.29
C ARG A 163 -13.84 6.03 12.82
N SER A 164 -15.01 6.18 13.46
CA SER A 164 -15.08 6.23 14.92
C SER A 164 -14.59 4.93 15.58
N ALA A 165 -14.95 3.78 15.02
CA ALA A 165 -14.49 2.47 15.49
C ALA A 165 -12.98 2.26 15.26
N ALA A 166 -12.41 2.87 14.21
CA ALA A 166 -10.99 2.76 13.91
C ALA A 166 -10.10 3.56 14.86
N ILE A 167 -10.62 4.55 15.60
CA ILE A 167 -9.82 5.34 16.57
C ILE A 167 -9.15 4.43 17.61
N GLU A 168 -9.87 3.43 18.12
CA GLU A 168 -9.33 2.50 19.13
C GLU A 168 -8.25 1.57 18.57
N ARG A 169 -8.14 1.46 17.25
CA ARG A 169 -7.16 0.64 16.54
C ARG A 169 -5.85 1.37 16.25
N VAL A 170 -5.83 2.70 16.37
CA VAL A 170 -4.64 3.54 16.11
C VAL A 170 -3.63 3.37 17.22
N ALA A 171 -2.43 2.89 16.86
CA ALA A 171 -1.34 2.76 17.81
C ALA A 171 -0.90 4.13 18.33
N GLN A 172 -0.54 4.21 19.61
CA GLN A 172 0.01 5.43 20.18
C GLN A 172 1.47 5.64 19.72
N SER A 173 1.84 6.89 19.43
CA SER A 173 3.22 7.27 19.12
C SER A 173 3.46 8.70 19.55
N ARG A 174 4.66 9.00 20.04
CA ARG A 174 5.08 10.38 20.39
C ARG A 174 5.24 11.30 19.18
N TYR A 175 5.21 10.74 17.97
CA TYR A 175 5.38 11.44 16.71
C TYR A 175 4.07 11.60 15.93
N VAL A 176 2.94 11.26 16.55
CA VAL A 176 1.61 11.28 15.95
C VAL A 176 0.73 12.19 16.79
N ASP A 177 0.22 13.24 16.17
CA ASP A 177 -0.77 14.14 16.77
C ASP A 177 -2.20 13.63 16.54
N VAL A 178 -3.18 14.44 16.98
CA VAL A 178 -4.59 14.07 16.92
C VAL A 178 -5.07 14.01 15.47
N GLU A 179 -4.60 14.94 14.64
CA GLU A 179 -4.91 15.10 13.23
C GLU A 179 -4.43 13.90 12.42
N LEU A 180 -3.17 13.49 12.59
CA LEU A 180 -2.58 12.33 11.92
C LEU A 180 -3.19 11.01 12.42
N GLY A 181 -3.49 10.91 13.72
CA GLY A 181 -4.23 9.77 14.27
C GLY A 181 -5.65 9.67 13.70
N ALA A 182 -6.33 10.81 13.53
CA ALA A 182 -7.64 10.86 12.89
C ALA A 182 -7.58 10.53 11.39
N ALA A 183 -6.49 10.92 10.71
CA ALA A 183 -6.23 10.55 9.32
C ALA A 183 -6.05 9.04 9.17
N ALA A 184 -5.32 8.37 10.07
CA ALA A 184 -5.22 6.91 10.11
C ALA A 184 -6.58 6.23 10.25
N ALA A 185 -7.44 6.74 11.13
CA ALA A 185 -8.80 6.24 11.28
C ALA A 185 -9.65 6.44 10.01
N SER A 186 -9.48 7.56 9.30
CA SER A 186 -10.12 7.81 7.99
C SER A 186 -9.57 6.87 6.91
N SER A 187 -8.27 6.60 6.87
CA SER A 187 -7.66 5.62 5.96
C SER A 187 -8.20 4.20 6.21
N ALA A 188 -8.41 3.82 7.47
CA ALA A 188 -9.03 2.55 7.80
C ALA A 188 -10.50 2.48 7.35
N ALA A 189 -11.26 3.57 7.49
CA ALA A 189 -12.62 3.68 6.95
C ALA A 189 -12.64 3.53 5.42
N TRP A 190 -11.72 4.21 4.73
CA TRP A 190 -11.54 4.06 3.29
C TRP A 190 -11.29 2.61 2.89
N TRP A 191 -10.30 1.94 3.51
CA TRP A 191 -9.96 0.56 3.17
C TRP A 191 -11.12 -0.43 3.43
N MET A 192 -11.88 -0.23 4.51
CA MET A 192 -13.08 -1.02 4.78
C MET A 192 -14.16 -0.82 3.71
N GLU A 193 -14.27 0.37 3.13
CA GLU A 193 -15.19 0.64 2.03
C GLU A 193 -14.68 0.10 0.69
N GLU A 194 -13.37 0.14 0.42
CA GLU A 194 -12.77 -0.50 -0.76
C GLU A 194 -12.97 -2.02 -0.75
N CYS A 195 -12.79 -2.65 0.42
CA CYS A 195 -13.01 -4.09 0.56
C CYS A 195 -14.49 -4.47 0.70
N ARG A 196 -15.41 -3.51 0.65
CA ARG A 196 -16.83 -3.76 0.89
C ARG A 196 -17.41 -4.63 -0.21
N GLY A 197 -17.94 -5.78 0.16
CA GLY A 197 -18.51 -6.76 -0.76
C GLY A 197 -17.54 -7.90 -1.08
N LEU A 198 -16.24 -7.70 -0.84
CA LEU A 198 -15.28 -8.79 -0.86
C LEU A 198 -15.49 -9.65 0.39
N ASP A 199 -15.51 -10.97 0.21
CA ASP A 199 -15.47 -11.90 1.32
C ASP A 199 -14.04 -12.07 1.85
N GLU A 200 -13.93 -12.72 3.01
CA GLU A 200 -12.64 -12.97 3.65
C GLU A 200 -11.72 -13.83 2.78
N ALA A 201 -12.28 -14.72 1.95
CA ALA A 201 -11.52 -15.59 1.06
C ALA A 201 -10.85 -14.80 -0.07
N LEU A 202 -11.55 -13.87 -0.72
CA LEU A 202 -11.00 -12.99 -1.76
C LEU A 202 -9.93 -12.06 -1.20
N ILE A 203 -10.14 -11.51 0.01
CA ILE A 203 -9.14 -10.68 0.69
C ILE A 203 -7.89 -11.50 1.01
N ALA A 204 -8.05 -12.71 1.55
CA ALA A 204 -6.94 -13.61 1.86
C ALA A 204 -6.21 -14.07 0.60
N GLN A 205 -6.92 -14.41 -0.48
CA GLN A 205 -6.33 -14.81 -1.75
C GLN A 205 -5.43 -13.70 -2.32
N ARG A 206 -5.91 -12.45 -2.32
CA ARG A 206 -5.08 -11.29 -2.71
C ARG A 206 -3.86 -11.16 -1.81
N ALA A 207 -4.04 -11.17 -0.50
CA ALA A 207 -2.92 -10.99 0.43
C ALA A 207 -1.85 -12.09 0.27
N THR A 208 -2.27 -13.36 0.20
CA THR A 208 -1.40 -14.51 -0.05
C THR A 208 -0.60 -14.35 -1.33
N ARG A 209 -1.25 -13.92 -2.42
CA ARG A 209 -0.56 -13.74 -3.70
C ARG A 209 0.45 -12.58 -3.67
N ILE A 210 0.07 -11.46 -3.07
CA ILE A 210 1.00 -10.33 -2.88
C ILE A 210 2.20 -10.77 -2.03
N VAL A 211 1.99 -11.52 -0.95
CA VAL A 211 3.10 -12.06 -0.13
C VAL A 211 3.98 -13.02 -0.93
N ALA A 212 3.41 -13.95 -1.70
CA ALA A 212 4.16 -14.86 -2.58
C ALA A 212 5.09 -14.09 -3.54
N ARG A 213 4.60 -12.97 -4.10
CA ARG A 213 5.37 -12.09 -4.98
C ARG A 213 6.39 -11.22 -4.23
N MET A 214 6.14 -10.82 -2.97
CA MET A 214 7.15 -10.21 -2.12
C MET A 214 8.33 -11.16 -1.90
N ARG A 215 8.05 -12.45 -1.65
CA ARG A 215 9.08 -13.48 -1.55
C ARG A 215 9.80 -13.68 -2.89
N GLY A 216 9.09 -13.58 -4.00
CA GLY A 216 9.64 -13.55 -5.37
C GLY A 216 10.66 -12.44 -5.60
N ALA A 217 10.31 -11.19 -5.27
CA ALA A 217 11.23 -10.05 -5.33
C ALA A 217 12.47 -10.29 -4.46
N LEU A 218 12.28 -10.81 -3.25
CA LEU A 218 13.40 -11.12 -2.36
C LEU A 218 14.30 -12.22 -2.93
N ALA A 219 13.73 -13.24 -3.58
CA ALA A 219 14.47 -14.30 -4.26
C ALA A 219 15.35 -13.76 -5.39
N GLU A 220 14.80 -12.89 -6.24
CA GLU A 220 15.56 -12.24 -7.30
C GLU A 220 16.70 -11.37 -6.75
N LEU A 221 16.46 -10.64 -5.65
CA LEU A 221 17.51 -9.89 -4.97
C LEU A 221 18.64 -10.79 -4.43
N ARG A 222 18.33 -12.03 -4.01
CA ARG A 222 19.34 -13.00 -3.58
C ARG A 222 20.19 -13.44 -4.75
N GLU A 223 19.57 -13.78 -5.88
CA GLU A 223 20.27 -14.24 -7.09
C GLU A 223 21.16 -13.14 -7.72
N GLY A 224 20.76 -11.87 -7.59
CA GLY A 224 21.52 -10.72 -8.10
C GLY A 224 22.78 -10.36 -7.30
N ARG A 225 23.00 -10.95 -6.12
CA ARG A 225 24.17 -10.64 -5.29
C ARG A 225 25.39 -11.47 -5.71
N VAL A 226 26.50 -10.77 -5.97
CA VAL A 226 27.80 -11.39 -6.31
C VAL A 226 28.65 -11.66 -5.06
N ASP A 227 28.30 -11.07 -3.90
CA ASP A 227 29.08 -11.12 -2.66
C ASP A 227 28.28 -11.77 -1.51
N ASP A 228 28.70 -12.97 -1.09
CA ASP A 228 28.11 -13.81 -0.02
C ASP A 228 28.49 -13.37 1.41
N SER A 229 29.07 -12.17 1.58
CA SER A 229 29.72 -11.80 2.84
C SER A 229 28.77 -11.42 3.99
N ASP A 230 27.50 -11.11 3.70
CA ASP A 230 26.50 -10.80 4.73
C ASP A 230 25.52 -11.97 4.93
N SER A 231 25.70 -12.67 6.06
CA SER A 231 24.87 -13.82 6.49
C SER A 231 23.36 -13.55 6.60
N ARG A 232 22.91 -12.30 6.57
CA ARG A 232 21.48 -11.94 6.68
C ARG A 232 20.73 -11.93 5.34
N GLY A 233 21.43 -11.93 4.21
CA GLY A 233 20.80 -11.79 2.89
C GLY A 233 20.28 -10.38 2.59
N PRO A 234 19.58 -10.17 1.46
CA PRO A 234 19.06 -8.87 1.04
C PRO A 234 17.84 -8.42 1.84
N SER A 235 17.54 -7.13 1.76
CA SER A 235 16.44 -6.49 2.46
C SER A 235 15.49 -5.83 1.45
N LEU A 236 14.24 -6.28 1.39
CA LEU A 236 13.22 -5.71 0.51
C LEU A 236 12.34 -4.74 1.30
N LEU A 237 12.26 -3.48 0.86
CA LEU A 237 11.31 -2.50 1.41
C LEU A 237 9.97 -2.57 0.68
N VAL A 238 8.87 -2.65 1.42
CA VAL A 238 7.51 -2.59 0.89
C VAL A 238 6.73 -1.48 1.60
N PRO A 239 6.48 -0.33 0.98
CA PRO A 239 5.51 0.62 1.52
C PRO A 239 4.10 0.02 1.47
N VAL A 240 3.39 0.06 2.59
CA VAL A 240 2.05 -0.51 2.73
C VAL A 240 1.13 0.54 3.31
N HIS A 241 -0.05 0.74 2.70
CA HIS A 241 -1.12 1.47 3.36
C HIS A 241 -1.47 0.78 4.68
N GLN A 242 -1.30 1.48 5.80
CA GLN A 242 -1.42 0.92 7.15
C GLN A 242 -2.66 0.01 7.36
N PRO A 243 -3.87 0.31 6.84
CA PRO A 243 -5.03 -0.58 6.98
C PRO A 243 -4.92 -1.95 6.30
N ARG A 244 -3.99 -2.12 5.34
CA ARG A 244 -3.72 -3.38 4.63
C ARG A 244 -2.80 -4.32 5.40
N LEU A 245 -2.03 -3.79 6.36
CA LEU A 245 -1.03 -4.57 7.10
C LEU A 245 -1.58 -5.84 7.76
N PRO A 246 -2.75 -5.86 8.43
CA PRO A 246 -3.22 -7.06 9.10
C PRO A 246 -3.43 -8.25 8.15
N ALA A 247 -3.98 -7.99 6.96
CA ALA A 247 -4.20 -9.04 5.96
C ALA A 247 -2.88 -9.59 5.41
N LEU A 248 -1.88 -8.72 5.18
CA LEU A 248 -0.56 -9.14 4.73
C LEU A 248 0.18 -9.92 5.83
N ALA A 249 0.15 -9.43 7.07
CA ALA A 249 0.77 -10.10 8.22
C ALA A 249 0.18 -11.51 8.43
N ALA A 250 -1.14 -11.66 8.32
CA ALA A 250 -1.78 -12.98 8.38
C ALA A 250 -1.34 -13.89 7.22
N ALA A 251 -1.19 -13.36 6.01
CA ALA A 251 -0.70 -14.13 4.86
C ALA A 251 0.75 -14.61 5.03
N PHE A 252 1.59 -13.91 5.80
CA PHE A 252 2.95 -14.37 6.12
C PHE A 252 2.98 -15.57 7.09
N GLU A 253 1.94 -15.81 7.89
CA GLU A 253 1.90 -16.97 8.81
C GLU A 253 2.01 -18.31 8.06
N GLY A 254 1.47 -18.36 6.84
CA GLY A 254 1.52 -19.54 5.99
C GLY A 254 2.78 -19.67 5.14
N TRP A 255 3.64 -18.64 5.10
CA TRP A 255 4.82 -18.55 4.22
C TRP A 255 4.55 -19.11 2.81
N PRO A 256 3.65 -18.48 2.03
CA PRO A 256 3.22 -19.01 0.74
C PRO A 256 4.40 -19.20 -0.20
N ASP A 257 4.32 -20.17 -1.11
CA ASP A 257 5.38 -20.46 -2.06
C ASP A 257 5.80 -19.22 -2.85
N VAL A 258 7.09 -19.16 -3.18
CA VAL A 258 7.68 -18.05 -3.93
C VAL A 258 7.04 -17.96 -5.33
N GLU A 259 6.43 -16.81 -5.64
CA GLU A 259 5.98 -16.50 -7.00
C GLU A 259 7.07 -15.66 -7.69
N SER A 260 7.78 -16.25 -8.65
CA SER A 260 8.88 -15.57 -9.36
C SER A 260 8.38 -14.31 -10.07
N ILE A 261 9.11 -13.22 -9.86
CA ILE A 261 8.93 -11.94 -10.54
C ILE A 261 10.28 -11.39 -10.96
N VAL A 262 10.27 -10.33 -11.77
CA VAL A 262 11.47 -9.63 -12.23
C VAL A 262 11.40 -8.15 -11.87
N ALA A 263 12.55 -7.52 -11.64
CA ALA A 263 12.65 -6.08 -11.47
C ALA A 263 12.12 -5.36 -12.71
N VAL A 264 11.25 -4.37 -12.50
CA VAL A 264 10.68 -3.58 -13.58
C VAL A 264 11.62 -2.46 -13.99
N THR A 265 11.69 -2.19 -15.28
CA THR A 265 12.38 -1.00 -15.81
C THR A 265 11.35 0.06 -16.14
N ILE A 266 11.27 1.09 -15.30
CA ILE A 266 10.31 2.19 -15.48
C ILE A 266 10.94 3.22 -16.42
N LYS A 267 10.31 3.45 -17.56
CA LYS A 267 10.75 4.44 -18.55
C LYS A 267 10.51 5.86 -18.02
N GLU A 268 11.37 6.80 -18.43
CA GLU A 268 11.22 8.23 -18.12
C GLU A 268 10.21 8.92 -19.03
#